data_AF-A0AA42XXT9-F1
#
_entry.id   AF-A0AA42XXT9-F1
#
_cell.length_a   1.000
_cell.length_b   1.000
_cell.length_c   1.000
_cell.angle_alpha   90.00
_cell.angle_beta   90.00
_cell.angle_gamma   90.00
#
_symmetry.space_group_name_H-M   'P 1'
#
loop_
_entity.id
_entity.type
_entity.pdbx_description
1 polymer ?
#
loop_
_entity_poly.entity_id
_entity_poly.type
_entity_poly.pdbx_seq_one_letter_code
_entity_poly.pdbx_strand_id
1 'polypeptide(L)' 'MIQGEGGGADSAIAEAKKRAAEKGATHVLLGEPELDIDNGLTTLVEATLFDCPPPGSEFPPVGYP' A
#
# COMPACT_ATOMS: atom_id res chain seq x y z
N MET A 1 -6.01 -1.04 5.61
CA MET A 1 -5.19 -0.04 4.90
C MET A 1 -3.94 0.27 5.72
N ILE A 2 -2.87 0.67 5.07
CA ILE A 2 -1.62 1.15 5.68
C ILE A 2 -1.13 2.33 4.86
N GLN A 3 -0.44 3.27 5.49
CA GLN A 3 0.18 4.40 4.83
C GLN A 3 1.70 4.25 4.89
N GLY A 4 2.36 4.50 3.76
CA GLY A 4 3.80 4.69 3.68
C GLY A 4 4.14 6.15 3.43
N GLU A 5 5.22 6.60 4.05
CA GLU A 5 5.67 7.98 4.07
C GLU A 5 7.12 8.03 3.55
N GLY A 6 7.50 9.09 2.84
CA GLY A 6 8.87 9.25 2.39
C GLY A 6 9.12 10.58 1.70
N GLY A 7 10.39 10.94 1.52
CA GLY A 7 10.78 12.18 0.83
C GLY A 7 10.50 12.20 -0.68
N GLY A 8 9.82 11.18 -1.21
CA GLY A 8 9.44 11.03 -2.61
C GLY A 8 8.61 9.75 -2.81
N ALA A 9 7.97 9.63 -3.98
CA ALA A 9 7.06 8.53 -4.30
C ALA A 9 7.69 7.15 -4.09
N ASP A 10 8.90 6.91 -4.59
CA ASP A 10 9.58 5.61 -4.43
C ASP A 10 9.84 5.24 -2.96
N SER A 11 10.20 6.22 -2.13
CA SER A 11 10.45 6.00 -0.71
C SER A 11 9.15 5.71 0.04
N ALA A 12 8.08 6.45 -0.26
CA ALA A 12 6.75 6.23 0.31
C ALA A 12 6.18 4.87 -0.09
N ILE A 13 6.34 4.46 -1.35
CA ILE A 13 5.95 3.12 -1.85
C ILE A 13 6.73 2.02 -1.12
N ALA A 14 8.05 2.18 -0.98
CA ALA A 14 8.90 1.20 -0.31
C ALA A 14 8.49 1.03 1.16
N GLU A 15 8.18 2.13 1.84
CA GLU A 15 7.70 2.10 3.21
C GLU A 15 6.32 1.43 3.33
N ALA A 16 5.38 1.78 2.44
CA ALA A 16 4.05 1.17 2.41
C ALA A 16 4.13 -0.36 2.21
N LYS A 17 4.98 -0.82 1.30
CA LYS A 17 5.26 -2.26 1.07
C LYS A 17 5.89 -2.93 2.28
N LYS A 18 6.87 -2.28 2.93
CA LYS A 18 7.52 -2.81 4.13
C LYS A 18 6.49 -3.02 5.25
N ARG A 19 5.69 -1.99 5.56
CA ARG A 19 4.65 -2.08 6.59
C ARG A 19 3.58 -3.12 6.22
N ALA A 20 3.30 -3.32 4.94
CA ALA A 20 2.39 -4.37 4.46
C ALA A 20 2.93 -5.79 4.72
N ALA A 21 4.21 -6.02 4.43
CA ALA A 21 4.87 -7.28 4.74
C ALA A 21 4.89 -7.55 6.26
N GLU A 22 5.13 -6.52 7.08
CA GLU A 22 5.09 -6.63 8.55
C GLU A 22 3.69 -7.02 9.08
N LYS A 23 2.63 -6.64 8.37
CA LYS A 23 1.26 -7.07 8.66
C LYS A 23 0.90 -8.45 8.08
N GLY A 24 1.84 -9.13 7.42
CA GLY A 24 1.60 -10.44 6.79
C GLY A 24 0.78 -10.37 5.50
N ALA A 25 0.63 -9.18 4.91
CA ALA A 25 -0.07 -9.05 3.64
C ALA A 25 0.74 -9.72 2.53
N THR A 26 0.06 -10.56 1.74
CA THR A 26 0.68 -11.21 0.57
C THR A 26 0.48 -10.39 -0.70
N HIS A 27 -0.58 -9.59 -0.73
CA HIS A 27 -0.91 -8.70 -1.84
C HIS A 27 -1.26 -7.31 -1.32
N VAL A 28 -0.86 -6.30 -2.08
CA VAL A 28 -1.06 -4.89 -1.74
C VAL A 28 -1.46 -4.15 -2.99
N LEU A 29 -2.55 -3.38 -2.92
CA LEU A 29 -2.87 -2.37 -3.91
C LEU A 29 -2.36 -1.03 -3.41
N LEU A 30 -1.48 -0.40 -4.18
CA LEU A 30 -0.94 0.93 -3.88
C LEU A 30 -1.85 1.97 -4.53
N GLY A 31 -2.26 2.96 -3.75
CA GLY A 31 -2.88 4.18 -4.24
C GLY A 31 -1.84 5.10 -4.90
N GLU A 32 -2.33 6.21 -5.45
CA GLU A 32 -1.46 7.21 -6.07
C GLU A 32 -0.62 7.92 -4.98
N PRO A 33 0.66 8.20 -5.24
CA PRO A 33 1.47 8.99 -4.34
C PRO A 33 0.98 10.43 -4.29
N GLU A 34 0.64 10.91 -3.10
CA GLU A 34 0.16 12.26 -2.85
C GLU A 34 1.17 13.05 -2.02
N LEU A 35 1.33 14.33 -2.31
CA LEU A 35 2.16 15.22 -1.50
C LEU A 35 1.38 15.63 -0.26
N ASP A 36 1.97 15.41 0.92
CA ASP A 36 1.48 15.95 2.17
C ASP A 36 1.65 17.48 2.13
N ILE A 37 0.54 18.18 1.94
CA ILE A 37 0.50 19.63 1.78
C ILE A 37 0.71 20.33 3.13
N ASP A 38 0.40 19.66 4.24
CA ASP A 38 0.58 20.18 5.60
C ASP A 38 2.05 20.07 6.05
N ASN A 39 2.75 19.02 5.64
CA ASN A 39 4.18 18.84 5.93
C ASN A 39 5.12 19.28 4.80
N GLY A 40 4.60 19.60 3.61
CA GLY A 40 5.27 20.26 2.47
C GLY A 40 6.48 19.54 1.85
N LEU A 41 6.94 18.44 2.44
CA LEU A 41 8.19 17.76 2.11
C LEU A 41 8.05 16.24 2.08
N THR A 42 6.87 15.71 2.39
CA THR A 42 6.62 14.27 2.52
C THR A 42 5.63 13.83 1.45
N THR A 43 5.94 12.74 0.75
CA THR A 43 5.01 12.01 -0.10
C THR A 43 4.37 10.89 0.72
N LEU A 44 3.07 10.74 0.58
CA LEU A 44 2.25 9.73 1.22
C LEU A 44 1.74 8.76 0.16
N VAL A 45 1.73 7.48 0.48
CA VAL A 45 1.14 6.44 -0.37
C VAL A 45 0.27 5.56 0.50
N GLU A 46 -1.01 5.50 0.16
CA GLU A 46 -1.92 4.56 0.79
C GLU A 46 -1.82 3.18 0.15
N ALA A 47 -1.88 2.16 0.99
CA ALA A 47 -1.80 0.76 0.61
C ALA A 47 -3.01 0.02 1.19
N THR A 48 -3.82 -0.56 0.32
CA THR A 48 -4.87 -1.50 0.72
C THR A 48 -4.29 -2.90 0.76
N LEU A 49 -4.43 -3.56 1.91
CA LEU A 49 -3.93 -4.91 2.12
C LEU A 49 -5.01 -5.91 1.75
N PHE A 50 -4.57 -6.99 1.14
CA PHE A 50 -5.43 -8.12 0.87
C PHE A 50 -4.77 -9.39 1.42
N ASP A 51 -5.58 -10.18 2.11
CA ASP A 51 -5.18 -11.52 2.51
C ASP A 51 -5.04 -12.42 1.29
N CYS A 52 -4.17 -13.42 1.39
CA CYS A 52 -4.02 -14.40 0.33
C CYS A 52 -5.33 -15.17 0.22
N PRO A 53 -6.06 -15.10 -0.90
CA PRO A 53 -7.29 -15.83 -1.01
C PRO A 53 -6.94 -17.34 -1.10
N PRO A 54 -7.75 -18.24 -0.53
CA PRO A 54 -7.42 -19.66 -0.44
C PRO A 54 -7.16 -20.27 -1.83
N PRO A 55 -6.25 -21.24 -1.97
CA PRO A 55 -5.89 -21.80 -3.27
C PRO A 55 -7.13 -22.32 -4.02
N GLY A 56 -7.33 -21.84 -5.26
CA GLY A 56 -8.50 -22.14 -6.10
C GLY A 56 -9.59 -21.07 -6.10
N SER A 57 -9.41 -19.98 -5.36
CA SER A 57 -10.22 -18.77 -5.48
C SER A 57 -9.80 -17.92 -6.68
N GLU A 58 -10.77 -17.24 -7.29
CA GLU A 58 -10.52 -16.31 -8.42
C GLU A 58 -9.68 -15.11 -7.96
N PHE A 59 -8.66 -14.77 -8.74
CA PHE A 59 -7.87 -13.55 -8.55
C PHE A 59 -8.22 -12.53 -9.64
N PRO A 60 -8.55 -11.28 -9.29
CA PRO A 60 -8.53 -10.74 -7.93
C PRO A 60 -9.80 -11.09 -7.12
N PRO A 61 -9.72 -11.20 -5.77
CA PRO A 61 -10.89 -11.48 -4.95
C PRO A 61 -11.98 -10.40 -5.09
N VAL A 62 -13.24 -10.80 -4.93
CA VAL A 62 -14.41 -9.91 -5.01
C VAL A 62 -14.21 -8.71 -4.06
N GLY A 63 -14.19 -7.50 -4.63
CA GLY A 63 -13.91 -6.26 -3.88
C GLY A 63 -12.52 -5.65 -4.15
N TYR A 64 -11.69 -6.27 -4.99
CA TYR A 64 -10.63 -5.53 -5.67
C TYR A 64 -11.24 -4.48 -6.61
N PRO A 65 -10.78 -3.23 -6.58
CA PRO A 65 -11.22 -2.19 -7.51
C PRO A 65 -10.72 -2.43 -8.94
#